data_AF-A0A1I7NBH8-F1
#
_entry.id   AF-A0A1I7NBH8-F1
#
_cell.length_a   1.000
_cell.length_b   1.000
_cell.length_c   1.000
_cell.angle_alpha   90.00
_cell.angle_beta   90.00
_cell.angle_gamma   90.00
#
_symmetry.space_group_name_H-M   'P 1'
#
loop_
_entity.id
_entity.type
_entity.pdbx_description
1 polymer ?
#
loop_
_entity_poly.entity_id
_entity_poly.type
_entity_poly.pdbx_seq_one_letter_code
_entity_poly.pdbx_strand_id
1 'polypeptide(L)' 'MSVAYNVFGPEDLALAESVLNEVWTSLPSGVRSGPHGLECRDWLAKQVLASLHNDDVNRDLLKMQLLNSDMTAWA' A
#
# COMPACT_ATOMS: atom_id res chain seq x y z
N MET A 1 -22.09 19.89 -11.63
CA MET A 1 -21.47 18.69 -12.23
C MET A 1 -20.06 18.59 -11.66
N SER A 2 -19.85 17.77 -10.63
CA SER A 2 -18.50 17.54 -10.10
C SER A 2 -17.79 16.58 -11.03
N VAL A 3 -16.87 17.12 -11.84
CA VAL A 3 -15.93 16.34 -12.63
C VAL A 3 -15.04 15.64 -11.60
N ALA A 4 -15.19 14.33 -11.44
CA ALA A 4 -14.24 13.51 -10.73
C ALA A 4 -12.95 13.49 -11.56
N TYR A 5 -12.14 14.55 -11.39
CA TYR A 5 -10.77 14.56 -11.85
C TYR A 5 -10.08 13.34 -11.26
N ASN A 6 -9.26 12.64 -12.04
CA ASN A 6 -8.35 11.61 -11.53
C ASN A 6 -7.69 12.16 -10.27
N VAL A 7 -8.11 11.65 -9.09
CA VAL A 7 -7.82 12.27 -7.79
C VAL A 7 -6.35 12.10 -7.39
N PHE A 8 -5.58 11.34 -8.17
CA PHE A 8 -4.16 11.11 -7.96
C PHE A 8 -3.37 11.75 -9.10
N GLY A 9 -2.47 12.66 -8.74
CA GLY A 9 -1.43 13.12 -9.64
C GLY A 9 -0.40 12.02 -9.92
N PRO A 10 0.42 12.18 -10.96
CA PRO A 10 1.55 11.28 -11.21
C PRO A 10 2.53 11.23 -10.03
N GLU A 11 2.63 12.31 -9.25
CA GLU A 11 3.44 12.40 -8.04
C GLU A 11 2.90 11.51 -6.92
N ASP A 12 1.58 11.49 -6.70
CA ASP A 12 0.92 10.64 -5.71
C ASP A 12 1.06 9.17 -6.07
N LEU A 13 0.95 8.84 -7.36
CA LEU A 13 1.16 7.48 -7.86
C LEU A 13 2.62 7.01 -7.66
N ALA A 14 3.60 7.86 -7.95
CA ALA A 14 5.01 7.54 -7.72
C ALA A 14 5.30 7.36 -6.22
N LEU A 15 4.66 8.17 -5.36
CA LEU A 15 4.78 8.05 -3.92
C LEU A 15 4.09 6.77 -3.41
N ALA A 16 2.91 6.44 -3.93
CA ALA A 16 2.21 5.19 -3.63
C ALA A 16 3.07 3.97 -3.96
N GLU A 17 3.65 3.95 -5.16
CA GLU A 17 4.51 2.88 -5.62
C GLU A 17 5.78 2.74 -4.77
N SER A 18 6.39 3.86 -4.41
CA SER A 18 7.56 3.89 -3.52
C SER A 18 7.24 3.29 -2.14
N VAL A 19 6.13 3.69 -1.53
CA VAL A 19 5.70 3.16 -0.23
C VAL A 19 5.35 1.68 -0.32
N LEU A 20 4.61 1.29 -1.37
CA LEU A 20 4.25 -0.10 -1.61
C LEU A 20 5.51 -0.97 -1.74
N ASN A 21 6.51 -0.52 -2.50
CA ASN A 21 7.74 -1.29 -2.72
C ASN A 21 8.57 -1.40 -1.43
N GLU A 22 8.66 -0.34 -0.63
CA GLU A 22 9.33 -0.38 0.68
C GLU A 22 8.65 -1.32 1.67
N VAL A 23 7.32 -1.25 1.79
CA VAL A 23 6.56 -2.16 2.66
C VAL A 23 6.69 -3.58 2.16
N TRP A 24 6.50 -3.82 0.86
CA TRP A 24 6.63 -5.14 0.24
C TRP A 24 8.00 -5.76 0.49
N THR A 25 9.08 -5.02 0.25
CA THR A 25 10.46 -5.52 0.48
C THR A 25 10.78 -5.80 1.95
N SER A 26 10.10 -5.10 2.88
CA SER A 26 10.22 -5.31 4.32
C SER A 26 9.46 -6.55 4.82
N LEU A 27 8.54 -7.11 4.02
CA LEU A 27 7.76 -8.28 4.41
C LEU A 27 8.59 -9.58 4.37
N PRO A 28 8.25 -10.55 5.25
CA PRO A 28 8.88 -11.87 5.25
C PRO A 28 8.81 -12.51 3.86
N SER A 29 9.86 -13.27 3.49
CA SER A 29 9.88 -14.00 2.23
C SER A 29 8.71 -14.98 2.09
N GLY A 30 8.21 -15.53 3.20
CA GLY A 30 7.01 -16.39 3.21
C GLY A 30 5.77 -15.69 2.64
N VAL A 31 5.55 -14.42 2.99
CA VAL A 31 4.43 -13.62 2.44
C VAL A 31 4.68 -13.26 0.98
N ARG A 32 5.94 -12.90 0.64
CA ARG A 32 6.29 -12.46 -0.72
C ARG A 32 6.27 -13.58 -1.76
N SER A 33 6.68 -14.78 -1.36
CA SER A 33 6.80 -15.95 -2.22
C SER A 33 5.70 -16.99 -1.95
N GLY A 34 4.80 -16.70 -1.02
CA GLY A 34 3.66 -17.53 -0.68
C GLY A 34 2.58 -17.52 -1.76
N PRO A 35 1.62 -18.45 -1.68
CA PRO A 35 0.54 -18.58 -2.66
C PRO A 35 -0.32 -17.32 -2.77
N HIS A 36 -0.42 -16.55 -1.68
CA HIS A 36 -1.21 -15.32 -1.60
C HIS A 36 -0.38 -14.04 -1.76
N GLY A 37 0.89 -14.13 -2.16
CA GLY A 37 1.78 -12.97 -2.25
C GLY A 37 1.28 -11.91 -3.25
N LEU A 38 0.76 -12.32 -4.39
CA LEU A 38 0.17 -11.39 -5.37
C LEU A 38 -1.08 -10.69 -4.80
N GLU A 39 -1.94 -11.42 -4.09
CA GLU A 39 -3.16 -10.89 -3.47
C GLU A 39 -2.82 -9.94 -2.32
N CYS A 40 -1.79 -10.26 -1.52
CA CYS A 40 -1.25 -9.39 -0.48
C CYS A 40 -0.71 -8.09 -1.07
N ARG A 41 0.04 -8.17 -2.18
CA ARG A 41 0.56 -6.99 -2.88
C ARG A 41 -0.55 -6.10 -3.43
N ASP A 42 -1.59 -6.69 -4.02
CA ASP A 42 -2.77 -5.95 -4.49
C ASP A 42 -3.56 -5.31 -3.34
N TRP A 43 -3.68 -6.01 -2.21
CA TRP A 43 -4.31 -5.48 -1.01
C TRP A 43 -3.52 -4.28 -0.46
N LEU A 44 -2.19 -4.39 -0.36
CA LEU A 44 -1.31 -3.29 0.04
C LEU A 44 -1.45 -2.07 -0.88
N ALA A 45 -1.46 -2.30 -2.20
CA ALA A 45 -1.62 -1.21 -3.17
C ALA A 45 -2.92 -0.44 -2.97
N LYS A 46 -4.03 -1.15 -2.71
CA LYS A 46 -5.33 -0.53 -2.41
C LYS A 46 -5.30 0.26 -1.11
N GLN A 47 -4.66 -0.24 -0.05
CA GLN A 47 -4.54 0.48 1.22
C GLN A 47 -3.72 1.76 1.07
N VAL A 48 -2.61 1.70 0.33
CA VAL A 48 -1.78 2.87 0.07
C VAL A 48 -2.55 3.94 -0.71
N LEU A 49 -3.23 3.55 -1.79
CA LEU A 49 -4.05 4.47 -2.58
C LEU A 49 -5.22 5.05 -1.77
N ALA A 50 -5.92 4.23 -0.97
CA ALA A 50 -7.01 4.68 -0.12
C ALA A 50 -6.53 5.68 0.95
N SER A 51 -5.32 5.51 1.45
CA SER A 51 -4.75 6.41 2.45
C SER A 51 -4.26 7.74 1.86
N LEU A 52 -3.70 7.69 0.64
CA LEU A 52 -3.37 8.89 -0.12
C LEU A 52 -4.62 9.69 -0.50
N HIS A 53 -5.72 9.02 -0.83
CA HIS A 53 -6.98 9.68 -1.16
C HIS A 53 -7.57 10.49 -0.01
N ASN A 54 -7.31 10.06 1.22
CA ASN A 54 -7.88 10.69 2.41
C ASN A 54 -7.06 11.89 2.92
N ASP A 55 -5.97 12.28 2.23
CA ASP A 55 -5.09 13.44 2.53
C ASP A 55 -4.51 13.53 3.96
N ASP A 56 -4.88 12.61 4.86
CA ASP A 56 -4.67 12.74 6.32
C ASP A 56 -3.65 11.75 6.87
N VAL A 57 -3.12 10.84 6.03
CA VAL A 57 -2.22 9.78 6.49
C VAL A 57 -0.78 10.08 6.12
N ASN A 58 0.00 10.51 7.12
CA ASN A 58 1.45 10.60 7.03
C ASN A 58 2.03 9.24 6.58
N ARG A 59 2.92 9.26 5.56
CA ARG A 59 3.62 8.10 5.01
C ARG A 59 4.14 7.14 6.08
N ASP A 60 4.72 7.67 7.14
CA ASP A 60 5.29 6.83 8.22
C ASP A 60 4.22 6.16 9.08
N LEU A 61 3.06 6.81 9.26
CA LEU A 61 1.91 6.22 9.96
C LEU A 61 1.31 5.07 9.12
N LEU A 62 1.16 5.28 7.82
CA LEU A 62 0.70 4.25 6.88
C LEU A 62 1.62 3.03 6.91
N LYS A 63 2.94 3.26 6.83
CA LYS A 63 3.94 2.20 6.93
C LYS A 63 3.81 1.43 8.23
N MET A 64 3.71 2.11 9.36
CA MET A 64 3.53 1.45 10.66
C MET A 64 2.25 0.62 10.67
N GLN A 65 1.13 1.13 10.15
CA GLN A 65 -0.13 0.37 10.10
C GLN A 65 -0.03 -0.86 9.20
N LEU A 66 0.60 -0.75 8.03
CA LEU A 66 0.74 -1.88 7.10
C LEU A 66 1.73 -2.93 7.63
N LEU A 67 2.81 -2.51 8.28
CA LEU A 67 3.79 -3.42 8.87
C LEU A 67 3.30 -4.07 10.17
N ASN A 68 2.43 -3.38 10.92
CA ASN A 68 1.83 -3.89 12.15
C ASN A 68 0.51 -4.65 11.90
N SER A 69 -0.01 -4.61 10.67
CA SER A 69 -1.06 -5.52 10.25
C SER A 69 -0.50 -6.94 10.27
N ASP A 70 -1.31 -7.89 10.75
CA ASP A 70 -0.88 -9.28 10.85
C ASP A 70 -0.75 -9.91 9.45
N MET A 71 0.46 -9.81 8.91
CA MET A 71 0.79 -10.32 7.58
C MET A 71 1.05 -11.83 7.58
N THR A 72 1.04 -12.49 8.75
CA THR A 72 1.26 -13.94 8.84
C THR A 72 0.10 -14.73 8.23
N ALA A 73 -1.10 -14.14 8.14
CA ALA A 73 -2.24 -14.72 7.44
C ALA A 73 -2.04 -14.81 5.91
N TRP A 74 -1.05 -14.09 5.37
CA TRP A 74 -0.73 -14.07 3.94
C TRP A 74 0.50 -14.92 3.56
N ALA A 75 1.20 -15.48 4.56
CA ALA A 75 2.35 -16.39 4.37
C ALA A 75 1.87 -17.82 4.10
#